data_AF-T5KEF6-F1
#
_entry.id   AF-T5KEF6-F1
#
_cell.length_a   1.000
_cell.length_b   1.000
_cell.length_c   1.000
_cell.angle_alpha   90.00
_cell.angle_beta   90.00
_cell.angle_gamma   90.00
#
_symmetry.space_group_name_H-M   'P 1'
#
loop_
_entity.id
_entity.type
_entity.pdbx_description
1 polymer ?
#
loop_
_entity_poly.entity_id
_entity_poly.type
_entity_poly.pdbx_seq_one_letter_code
_entity_poly.pdbx_strand_id
1 'polypeptide(L)'
;MAGSWMHSVTDDGRLLSDVDLAAMLETGGDVWEYAEEAYGMVWFLAAAVSPAGGRTPKEWVEEARIRYREGIALSPGINGNLND
;
A
#
# COMPACT_ATOMS: atom_id res chain seq x y z
N MET A 1 5.69 8.59 -16.45
CA MET A 1 6.14 8.78 -15.05
C MET A 1 6.03 7.42 -14.42
N ALA A 2 7.13 6.90 -13.86
CA ALA A 2 7.04 5.72 -13.01
C ALA A 2 6.37 6.18 -11.71
N GLY A 3 5.30 5.52 -11.30
CA GLY A 3 4.49 5.91 -10.16
C GLY A 3 5.27 5.94 -8.84
N SER A 4 4.90 6.84 -7.93
CA SER A 4 5.50 6.95 -6.59
C SER A 4 5.51 5.61 -5.84
N TRP A 5 4.55 4.72 -6.11
CA TRP A 5 4.52 3.37 -5.54
C TRP A 5 5.74 2.52 -5.92
N MET A 6 6.16 2.51 -7.19
CA MET A 6 7.33 1.74 -7.64
C MET A 6 8.64 2.25 -7.02
N HIS A 7 8.65 3.49 -6.54
CA HIS A 7 9.78 4.06 -5.81
C HIS A 7 9.69 3.84 -4.30
N SER A 8 8.52 3.44 -3.79
CA SER A 8 8.27 3.16 -2.37
C SER A 8 8.40 1.68 -1.99
N VAL A 9 8.53 0.79 -2.98
CA VAL A 9 8.73 -0.65 -2.78
C VAL A 9 9.96 -1.15 -3.52
N THR A 10 10.59 -2.20 -2.99
CA THR A 10 11.68 -2.92 -3.66
C THR A 10 11.16 -3.82 -4.79
N ASP A 11 12.08 -4.35 -5.61
CA ASP A 11 11.75 -5.30 -6.68
C ASP A 11 11.05 -6.59 -6.17
N ASP A 12 11.28 -6.98 -4.91
CA ASP A 12 10.60 -8.10 -4.25
C ASP A 12 9.31 -7.70 -3.51
N GLY A 13 8.87 -6.44 -3.65
CA GLY A 13 7.59 -5.94 -3.13
C GLY A 13 7.60 -5.61 -1.65
N ARG A 14 8.78 -5.40 -1.04
CA ARG A 14 8.90 -4.91 0.34
C ARG A 14 8.75 -3.40 0.37
N LEU A 15 8.04 -2.88 1.36
CA LEU A 15 8.00 -1.44 1.60
C LEU A 15 9.40 -0.96 2.00
N LEU A 16 9.85 0.20 1.51
CA LEU A 16 11.12 0.78 1.98
C LEU A 16 11.08 1.11 3.48
N SER A 17 12.26 1.25 4.09
CA SER A 17 12.38 1.76 5.46
C SER A 17 11.74 3.15 5.58
N ASP A 18 11.40 3.57 6.79
CA ASP A 18 10.84 4.90 7.04
C ASP A 18 11.75 6.04 6.55
N VAL A 19 13.06 5.90 6.74
CA VAL A 19 14.08 6.86 6.29
C VAL A 19 14.14 6.91 4.76
N ASP A 20 14.20 5.76 4.10
CA ASP A 20 14.28 5.69 2.64
C ASP A 20 12.99 6.18 1.99
N LEU A 21 11.83 5.80 2.57
CA LEU A 21 10.52 6.25 2.10
C LEU A 21 10.35 7.76 2.26
N ALA A 22 10.78 8.33 3.39
CA ALA A 22 10.72 9.77 3.63
C ALA A 22 11.61 10.56 2.66
N ALA A 23 12.77 10.01 2.28
CA ALA A 23 13.64 10.57 1.26
C ALA A 23 13.09 10.44 -0.17
N MET A 24 12.13 9.53 -0.41
CA MET A 24 11.45 9.42 -1.71
C MET A 24 10.19 10.30 -1.79
N LEU A 25 9.51 10.51 -0.66
CA LEU A 25 8.29 11.32 -0.57
C LEU A 25 8.60 12.75 -0.08
N GLU A 26 9.60 13.39 -0.68
CA GLU A 26 10.14 14.67 -0.21
C GLU A 26 9.23 15.87 -0.49
N THR A 27 8.32 15.75 -1.46
CA THR A 27 7.37 16.82 -1.78
C THR A 27 5.93 16.43 -1.45
N GLY A 28 5.10 17.44 -1.16
CA GLY A 28 3.67 17.23 -1.00
C GLY A 28 3.00 16.66 -2.26
N GLY A 29 3.60 16.85 -3.45
CA GLY A 29 3.16 16.23 -4.69
C GLY A 29 3.39 14.71 -4.69
N ASP A 30 4.59 14.28 -4.29
CA ASP A 30 4.97 12.86 -4.25
C ASP A 30 4.10 12.09 -3.24
N VAL A 31 3.85 12.71 -2.08
CA VAL A 31 2.94 12.16 -1.05
C VAL A 31 1.52 12.00 -1.58
N TRP A 32 1.02 12.98 -2.35
CA TRP A 32 -0.32 12.92 -2.92
C TRP A 32 -0.43 11.84 -4.01
N GLU A 33 0.53 11.78 -4.93
CA GLU A 33 0.58 10.76 -5.98
C GLU A 33 0.69 9.35 -5.38
N TYR A 34 1.53 9.16 -4.36
CA TYR A 34 1.60 7.90 -3.62
C TYR A 34 0.26 7.51 -3.00
N ALA A 35 -0.46 8.47 -2.39
CA ALA A 35 -1.77 8.22 -1.79
C ALA A 35 -2.83 7.88 -2.86
N GLU A 36 -2.81 8.54 -4.01
CA GLU A 36 -3.71 8.24 -5.14
C GLU A 36 -3.46 6.83 -5.70
N GLU A 37 -2.20 6.44 -5.86
CA GLU A 37 -1.85 5.10 -6.33
C GLU A 37 -2.24 4.01 -5.32
N ALA A 38 -1.92 4.21 -4.04
CA ALA A 38 -2.34 3.31 -2.96
C ALA A 38 -3.86 3.15 -2.91
N TYR A 39 -4.60 4.26 -2.99
CA TYR A 39 -6.06 4.26 -3.04
C TYR A 39 -6.58 3.47 -4.25
N GLY A 40 -6.04 3.74 -5.45
CA GLY A 40 -6.45 3.08 -6.68
C GLY A 40 -6.22 1.57 -6.66
N MET A 41 -5.06 1.11 -6.19
CA MET A 41 -4.74 -0.32 -6.09
C MET A 41 -5.65 -1.06 -5.11
N VAL A 42 -5.88 -0.48 -3.93
CA VAL A 42 -6.77 -1.08 -2.92
C VAL A 42 -8.19 -1.22 -3.48
N TRP A 43 -8.68 -0.20 -4.19
CA TRP A 43 -10.02 -0.23 -4.79
C TRP A 43 -10.10 -1.22 -5.96
N PHE A 44 -9.07 -1.29 -6.80
CA PHE A 44 -8.97 -2.25 -7.90
C PHE A 44 -9.02 -3.69 -7.40
N LEU A 45 -8.21 -4.02 -6.38
CA LEU A 45 -8.17 -5.35 -5.78
C LEU A 45 -9.50 -5.72 -5.11
N ALA A 46 -10.10 -4.79 -4.36
CA ALA A 46 -11.40 -5.00 -3.75
C ALA A 46 -12.51 -5.25 -4.79
N ALA A 47 -12.50 -4.50 -5.89
CA ALA A 47 -13.43 -4.70 -7.00
C ALA A 47 -13.23 -6.04 -7.70
N ALA A 48 -11.99 -6.53 -7.80
CA ALA A 48 -11.68 -7.83 -8.40
C ALA A 48 -12.18 -9.02 -7.56
N VAL A 49 -12.14 -8.92 -6.22
CA VAL A 49 -12.56 -10.00 -5.31
C VAL A 49 -14.05 -9.96 -4.94
N SER A 50 -14.69 -8.79 -5.03
CA SER A 50 -16.12 -8.59 -4.73
C SER A 50 -17.10 -9.55 -5.43
N PRO A 51 -16.97 -9.84 -6.74
CA PRO A 51 -17.88 -10.74 -7.45
C PRO A 51 -17.96 -12.14 -6.84
N ALA A 52 -16.90 -12.59 -6.18
CA ALA A 52 -16.82 -13.91 -5.56
C ALA A 52 -17.37 -13.96 -4.12
N GLY A 53 -17.49 -12.81 -3.45
CA GLY A 53 -17.63 -12.75 -1.99
C GLY A 53 -18.97 -12.26 -1.45
N GLY A 54 -19.91 -11.85 -2.31
CA GLY A 54 -21.20 -11.28 -1.87
C GLY A 54 -21.09 -9.95 -1.09
N ARG A 55 -19.89 -9.35 -1.08
CA ARG A 55 -19.57 -8.08 -0.40
C ARG A 55 -19.16 -7.05 -1.43
N THR A 56 -19.52 -5.81 -1.18
CA THR A 56 -19.14 -4.65 -2.00
C THR A 56 -17.64 -4.35 -1.85
N PRO A 57 -17.01 -3.67 -2.83
CA PRO A 57 -15.59 -3.33 -2.73
C PRO A 57 -15.30 -2.48 -1.48
N LYS A 58 -16.23 -1.58 -1.14
CA LYS A 58 -16.14 -0.76 0.07
C LYS A 58 -16.06 -1.60 1.35
N GLU A 59 -16.85 -2.66 1.47
CA GLU A 59 -16.84 -3.54 2.65
C GLU A 59 -15.53 -4.33 2.75
N TRP A 60 -14.95 -4.74 1.62
CA TRP A 60 -13.63 -5.36 1.59
C TRP A 60 -12.54 -4.40 2.05
N VAL A 61 -12.58 -3.15 1.60
CA VAL A 61 -11.56 -2.16 2.00
C VAL A 61 -11.71 -1.77 3.45
N GLU A 62 -12.93 -1.63 3.97
CA GLU A 62 -13.12 -1.33 5.40
C GLU A 62 -12.61 -2.48 6.28
N GLU A 63 -12.81 -3.74 5.89
CA GLU A 63 -12.20 -4.86 6.61
C GLU A 63 -10.68 -4.86 6.52
N ALA A 64 -10.13 -4.65 5.31
CA ALA A 64 -8.69 -4.57 5.12
C ALA A 64 -8.05 -3.46 5.98
N ARG A 65 -8.73 -2.31 6.09
CA ARG A 65 -8.32 -1.21 6.98
C ARG A 65 -8.33 -1.62 8.44
N ILE A 66 -9.36 -2.32 8.91
CA ILE A 66 -9.43 -2.81 10.30
C ILE A 66 -8.30 -3.81 10.58
N ARG A 67 -7.97 -4.66 9.61
CA ARG A 67 -6.99 -5.74 9.73
C ARG A 67 -5.60 -5.40 9.17
N TYR A 68 -5.30 -4.12 8.97
CA TYR A 68 -4.08 -3.71 8.26
C TYR A 68 -2.79 -4.30 8.86
N ARG A 69 -2.73 -4.46 10.20
CA ARG A 69 -1.57 -5.07 10.88
C ARG A 69 -1.34 -6.52 10.49
N GLU A 70 -2.43 -7.28 10.30
CA GLU A 70 -2.33 -8.65 9.79
C GLU A 70 -1.86 -8.64 8.33
N GLY A 71 -2.33 -7.67 7.54
CA GLY A 71 -1.83 -7.44 6.18
C GLY A 71 -0.33 -7.18 6.14
N ILE A 72 0.20 -6.36 7.06
CA ILE A 72 1.65 -6.13 7.20
C ILE A 72 2.38 -7.42 7.54
N ALA A 73 1.86 -8.23 8.47
CA ALA A 73 2.46 -9.51 8.85
C ALA A 73 2.47 -10.55 7.70
N LEU A 74 1.51 -10.46 6.78
CA LEU A 74 1.41 -11.30 5.58
C LEU A 74 2.22 -10.77 4.39
N SER A 75 2.64 -9.51 4.44
CA SER A 75 3.38 -8.86 3.36
C SER A 75 4.81 -9.41 3.25
N PRO A 76 5.52 -9.14 2.14
CA PRO A 76 6.96 -9.42 2.02
C PRO A 76 7.83 -8.72 3.09
N GLY A 77 7.26 -7.78 3.84
CA GLY A 77 7.89 -7.06 4.94
C GLY A 77 8.36 -5.66 4.56
N ILE A 78 9.18 -5.08 5.43
CA ILE A 78 9.85 -3.80 5.20
C ILE A 78 11.32 -4.08 4.90
N ASN A 79 11.87 -3.34 3.94
CA ASN A 79 13.28 -3.37 3.60
C ASN A 79 14.06 -2.55 4.64
N GLY A 80 14.56 -3.23 5.67
CA GLY A 80 15.19 -2.63 6.84
C GLY A 80 14.42 -2.97 8.12
N ASN A 81 14.77 -2.33 9.24
CA ASN A 81 14.02 -2.48 10.48
C ASN A 81 12.93 -1.42 10.56
N LEU A 82 11.72 -1.83 10.95
CA LEU A 82 10.82 -0.92 11.66
C LEU A 82 11.58 -0.47 12.91
N ASN A 83 11.87 0.82 13.04
CA ASN A 83 12.17 1.33 14.37
C ASN A 83 10.89 1.15 15.19
N ASP A 84 10.91 0.20 16.13
CA ASP A 84 9.81 -0.06 17.08
C ASP A 84 9.45 1.18 17.91
#